data_AF-A0A127SSC5-F1
#
_entry.id   AF-A0A127SSC5-F1
#
_cell.length_a   1.000
_cell.length_b   1.000
_cell.length_c   1.000
_cell.angle_alpha   90.00
_cell.angle_beta   90.00
_cell.angle_gamma   90.00
#
_symmetry.space_group_name_H-M   'P 1'
#
loop_
_entity.id
_entity.type
_entity.pdbx_description
1 polymer ?
#
loop_
_entity_poly.entity_id
_entity_poly.type
_entity_poly.pdbx_seq_one_letter_code
_entity_poly.pdbx_strand_id
1 'polypeptide(L)' 'MNKGRVTLEGTDWAARTEDGSKISEGTPVKVVRIDGAKLIVSEEK' A
#
# COMPACT_ATOMS: atom_id res chain seq x y z
N MET A 1 -10.76 -10.06 -7.78
CA MET A 1 -10.70 -9.37 -6.48
C MET A 1 -9.24 -9.17 -6.09
N ASN A 2 -8.56 -8.14 -6.58
CA ASN A 2 -7.16 -7.90 -6.22
C ASN A 2 -7.11 -6.75 -5.20
N LYS A 3 -7.13 -7.10 -3.91
CA LYS A 3 -6.96 -6.16 -2.79
C LYS A 3 -5.47 -6.16 -2.45
N GLY A 4 -4.76 -5.07 -2.76
CA GLY A 4 -3.38 -4.89 -2.31
C GLY A 4 -3.32 -4.87 -0.78
N ARG A 5 -2.25 -5.44 -0.22
CA ARG A 5 -1.99 -5.45 1.22
C ARG A 5 -0.56 -5.02 1.48
N VAL A 6 -0.35 -4.33 2.58
CA VAL A 6 0.96 -3.93 3.08
C VAL A 6 1.03 -4.24 4.56
N THR A 7 2.21 -4.59 5.05
CA THR A 7 2.45 -4.77 6.48
C THR A 7 3.06 -3.50 7.03
N LEU A 8 2.40 -2.89 8.01
CA LEU A 8 2.86 -1.71 8.73
C LEU A 8 2.97 -2.06 10.21
N GLU A 9 4.17 -1.96 10.77
CA GLU A 9 4.46 -2.29 12.18
C GLU A 9 3.97 -3.70 12.58
N GLY A 10 4.08 -4.67 11.67
CA GLY A 10 3.63 -6.05 11.88
C GLY A 10 2.11 -6.26 11.74
N THR A 11 1.35 -5.24 11.40
CA THR A 11 -0.10 -5.32 11.13
C THR A 11 -0.35 -5.26 9.63
N ASP A 12 -1.21 -6.16 9.12
CA ASP A 12 -1.60 -6.15 7.71
C ASP A 12 -2.73 -5.15 7.46
N TRP A 13 -2.49 -4.20 6.55
CA TRP A 13 -3.44 -3.17 6.14
C TRP A 13 -3.84 -3.36 4.68
N ALA A 14 -5.09 -3.02 4.37
CA ALA A 14 -5.52 -2.91 2.99
C ALA A 14 -4.88 -1.66 2.37
N ALA A 15 -4.27 -1.81 1.18
CA ALA A 15 -3.60 -0.70 0.51
C ALA A 15 -3.90 -0.64 -0.99
N ARG A 16 -3.76 0.56 -1.55
CA ARG A 16 -3.80 0.82 -2.99
C ARG A 16 -2.76 1.86 -3.36
N THR A 17 -2.18 1.73 -4.53
CA THR A 17 -1.32 2.75 -5.13
C THR A 17 -2.10 4.02 -5.47
N GLU A 18 -1.49 5.18 -5.25
CA GLU A 18 -2.09 6.48 -5.59
C GLU A 18 -2.39 6.62 -7.08
N ASP A 19 -1.46 6.17 -7.92
CA ASP A 19 -1.50 6.25 -9.38
C ASP A 19 -2.17 5.02 -10.04
N GLY A 20 -2.56 4.02 -9.26
CA GLY A 20 -3.08 2.76 -9.76
C GLY A 20 -2.02 1.83 -10.37
N SER A 21 -0.73 2.14 -10.23
CA SER A 21 0.37 1.26 -10.60
C SER A 21 0.33 -0.06 -9.82
N LYS A 22 1.00 -1.08 -10.35
CA LYS A 22 1.21 -2.34 -9.64
C LYS A 22 2.58 -2.31 -9.00
N ILE A 23 2.61 -2.57 -7.69
CA ILE A 23 3.84 -2.76 -6.95
C ILE A 23 3.98 -4.26 -6.68
N SER A 24 5.17 -4.78 -6.94
CA SER A 24 5.49 -6.19 -6.71
C SER A 24 5.53 -6.51 -5.22
N GLU A 25 5.24 -7.76 -4.87
CA GLU A 25 5.38 -8.22 -3.49
C GLU A 25 6.82 -8.05 -3.00
N GLY A 26 6.98 -7.61 -1.75
CA GLY A 26 8.28 -7.37 -1.14
C GLY A 26 8.93 -6.02 -1.48
N THR A 27 8.34 -5.25 -2.42
CA THR A 27 8.82 -3.89 -2.70
C THR A 27 8.47 -2.95 -1.53
N PRO A 28 9.45 -2.20 -0.98
CA PRO A 28 9.18 -1.16 0.00
C PRO A 28 8.25 -0.08 -0.57
N VAL A 29 7.29 0.37 0.25
CA VAL A 29 6.31 1.38 -0.15
C VAL A 29 6.17 2.44 0.92
N LYS A 30 5.93 3.66 0.49
CA LYS A 30 5.68 4.80 1.36
C LYS A 30 4.18 5.08 1.44
N VAL A 31 3.67 5.31 2.66
CA VAL A 31 2.30 5.77 2.86
C VAL A 31 2.20 7.25 2.48
N VAL A 32 1.35 7.56 1.50
CA VAL A 32 1.10 8.92 1.01
C VAL A 32 -0.08 9.55 1.75
N ARG A 33 -1.16 8.78 1.95
CA ARG A 33 -2.33 9.20 2.74
C ARG A 33 -3.08 8.00 3.30
N ILE A 34 -3.94 8.28 4.28
CA ILE A 34 -4.87 7.31 4.86
C ILE A 34 -6.29 7.66 4.39
N ASP A 35 -7.01 6.68 3.86
CA ASP A 35 -8.40 6.80 3.42
C ASP A 35 -9.27 5.83 4.23
N GLY A 36 -9.75 6.31 5.39
CA GLY A 36 -10.47 5.49 6.36
C GLY A 36 -9.62 4.31 6.85
N ALA A 37 -10.04 3.09 6.50
CA ALA A 37 -9.33 1.86 6.83
C ALA A 37 -8.40 1.35 5.71
N LYS A 38 -8.12 2.16 4.69
CA LYS A 38 -7.25 1.82 3.56
C LYS A 38 -6.06 2.78 3.48
N LEU A 39 -4.87 2.23 3.29
CA LEU A 39 -3.67 3.02 3.05
C LEU A 39 -3.53 3.31 1.56
N ILE A 40 -3.22 4.56 1.23
CA ILE A 40 -2.79 4.95 -0.10
C ILE A 40 -1.27 5.04 -0.08
N VAL A 41 -0.62 4.27 -0.94
CA VAL A 41 0.84 4.09 -0.94
C VAL A 41 1.43 4.45 -2.30
N SER A 42 2.74 4.73 -2.32
CA SER A 42 3.55 4.85 -3.53
C SER A 42 4.81 3.99 -3.38
N GLU A 43 5.42 3.62 -4.50
CA GLU A 43 6.74 2.98 -4.46
C GLU A 43 7.75 3.91 -3.77
N GLU A 44 8.53 3.35 -2.84
CA GLU A 44 9.63 4.07 -2.22
C GLU A 44 10.85 3.94 -3.16
N LYS A 45 11.10 4.99 -3.95
CA LYS A 45 12.29 5.09 -4.82
C LYS A 45 13.55 5.47 -4.05
#